data_AF-A0A8H3KYA1-F1
#
_entry.id   AF-A0A8H3KYA1-F1
#
_cell.length_a   1.000
_cell.length_b   1.000
_cell.length_c   1.000
_cell.angle_alpha   90.00
_cell.angle_beta   90.00
_cell.angle_gamma   90.00
#
_symmetry.space_group_name_H-M   'P 1'
#
loop_
_entity.id
_entity.type
_entity.pdbx_description
1 polymer ?
#
loop_
_entity_poly.entity_id
_entity_poly.type
_entity_poly.pdbx_seq_one_letter_code
_entity_poly.pdbx_strand_id
1 'polypeptide(L)'
;MLSDDEWKLMKQLTKILQPFYDATKLLGGEKYATASFMYYVVATLQIKVIPKEVEVVDLTNDDDAFDDDIEFEDGKEEEVKRNLYHLLHHYWENPAKEGMILALLDPRVKSLNFVSSLKKEGIISLLRDEYQFVKESEEFATGTTLNSDDLDLLESNNSLLIDMFAESQSVENELNDYLSLQQLSPKTDPYKWWAGNQNRFLILSYLAKKYLSISATSTSSER
;
A
#
# COMPACT_ATOMS: atom_id res chain seq x y z
N MET A 1 40.12 19.56 -5.07
CA MET A 1 39.42 20.47 -4.14
C MET A 1 38.14 20.84 -4.87
N LEU A 2 36.95 20.65 -4.27
CA LEU A 2 35.70 21.01 -4.94
C LEU A 2 35.63 22.53 -5.14
N SER A 3 35.11 22.98 -6.27
CA SER A 3 34.83 24.38 -6.56
C SER A 3 33.63 24.88 -5.74
N ASP A 4 33.47 26.20 -5.64
CA ASP A 4 32.33 26.80 -4.94
C ASP A 4 30.99 26.44 -5.62
N ASP A 5 31.00 26.28 -6.95
CA ASP A 5 29.83 25.88 -7.73
C ASP A 5 29.47 24.40 -7.49
N GLU A 6 30.46 23.51 -7.42
CA GLU A 6 30.25 22.10 -7.08
C GLU A 6 29.69 21.97 -5.64
N TRP A 7 30.14 22.81 -4.71
CA TRP A 7 29.56 22.86 -3.36
C TRP A 7 28.12 23.38 -3.32
N LYS A 8 27.78 24.36 -4.17
CA LYS A 8 26.41 24.86 -4.32
C LYS A 8 25.50 23.76 -4.87
N LEU A 9 25.97 23.03 -5.88
CA LEU A 9 25.27 21.90 -6.48
C LEU A 9 25.00 20.79 -5.47
N MET A 10 26.01 20.35 -4.72
CA MET A 10 25.85 19.30 -3.71
C MET A 10 24.77 19.66 -2.67
N LYS A 11 24.71 20.93 -2.27
CA LYS A 11 23.66 21.42 -1.36
C LYS A 11 22.27 21.42 -2.00
N GLN A 12 22.15 21.71 -3.29
CA GLN A 12 20.88 21.64 -4.03
C GLN A 12 20.41 20.19 -4.18
N LEU A 13 21.28 19.29 -4.65
CA LEU A 13 20.97 17.86 -4.80
C LEU A 13 20.54 17.23 -3.47
N THR A 14 21.23 17.56 -2.37
CA THR A 14 20.85 17.06 -1.05
C THR A 14 19.41 17.44 -0.69
N LYS A 15 18.98 18.67 -1.02
CA LYS A 15 17.59 19.11 -0.79
C LYS A 15 16.59 18.38 -1.67
N ILE A 16 16.92 18.18 -2.95
CA ILE A 16 16.06 17.47 -3.93
C ILE A 16 15.89 16.01 -3.54
N LEU A 17 16.97 15.36 -3.07
CA LEU A 17 16.97 13.93 -2.73
C LEU A 17 16.45 13.63 -1.32
N GLN A 18 16.36 14.64 -0.43
CA GLN A 18 15.89 14.44 0.94
C GLN A 18 14.53 13.71 1.05
N PRO A 19 13.49 14.03 0.24
CA PRO A 19 12.22 13.29 0.28
C PRO A 19 12.37 11.81 -0.07
N PHE A 20 13.30 11.46 -0.98
CA PHE A 20 13.58 10.08 -1.38
C PHE A 20 14.30 9.33 -0.27
N TYR A 21 15.24 9.98 0.42
CA TYR A 21 15.86 9.43 1.62
C TYR A 21 14.83 9.13 2.71
N ASP A 22 13.93 10.08 2.98
CA ASP A 22 12.87 9.89 3.99
C ASP A 22 11.93 8.75 3.60
N ALA A 23 11.56 8.66 2.31
CA ALA A 23 10.72 7.60 1.77
C ALA A 23 11.37 6.21 1.86
N THR A 24 12.64 6.09 1.45
CA THR A 24 13.38 4.82 1.52
C THR A 24 13.59 4.38 2.97
N LYS A 25 13.88 5.31 3.89
CA LYS A 25 13.94 5.02 5.34
C LYS A 25 12.61 4.54 5.89
N LEU A 26 11.50 5.13 5.43
CA LEU A 26 10.15 4.72 5.82
C LEU A 26 9.79 3.32 5.27
N LEU A 27 10.10 3.04 4.00
CA LEU A 27 9.79 1.75 3.35
C LEU A 27 10.74 0.62 3.75
N GLY A 28 11.94 0.94 4.23
CA GLY A 28 12.90 0.00 4.81
C GLY A 28 12.65 -0.33 6.29
N GLY A 29 11.47 -0.02 6.82
CA GLY A 29 11.07 -0.39 8.18
C GLY A 29 10.58 -1.83 8.25
N GLU A 30 10.92 -2.52 9.34
CA GLU A 30 10.53 -3.92 9.58
C GLU A 30 9.38 -4.08 10.60
N LYS A 31 9.11 -3.05 11.42
CA LYS A 31 8.20 -3.12 12.58
C LYS A 31 6.74 -2.80 12.25
N TYR A 32 6.43 -2.55 10.98
CA TYR A 32 5.10 -2.17 10.52
C TYR A 32 4.91 -2.61 9.07
N ALA A 33 3.66 -2.82 8.66
CA ALA A 33 3.31 -3.12 7.28
C ALA A 33 3.77 -1.97 6.38
N THR A 34 4.80 -2.19 5.56
CA THR A 34 5.39 -1.19 4.65
C THR A 34 4.81 -1.27 3.24
N ALA A 35 4.50 -2.48 2.75
CA ALA A 35 4.02 -2.67 1.38
C ALA A 35 2.66 -2.01 1.16
N SER A 36 1.81 -1.95 2.19
CA SER A 36 0.47 -1.39 2.12
C SER A 36 0.41 0.09 1.78
N PHE A 37 1.46 0.87 2.07
CA PHE A 37 1.48 2.29 1.75
C PHE A 37 2.59 2.67 0.75
N MET A 38 3.22 1.69 0.11
CA MET A 38 4.28 1.94 -0.88
C MET A 38 3.80 2.89 -1.98
N TYR A 39 2.65 2.62 -2.58
CA TYR A 39 2.10 3.48 -3.62
C TYR A 39 1.65 4.85 -3.12
N TYR A 40 1.25 4.94 -1.84
CA TYR A 40 0.97 6.23 -1.22
C TYR A 40 2.26 7.07 -1.10
N VAL A 41 3.38 6.43 -0.75
CA VAL A 41 4.70 7.08 -0.70
C VAL A 41 5.14 7.53 -2.08
N VAL A 42 5.00 6.69 -3.11
CA VAL A 42 5.33 7.06 -4.50
C VAL A 42 4.48 8.23 -4.98
N ALA A 43 3.16 8.18 -4.79
CA ALA A 43 2.27 9.30 -5.15
C ALA A 43 2.64 10.59 -4.39
N THR A 44 3.02 10.46 -3.11
CA THR A 44 3.48 11.60 -2.30
C THR A 44 4.81 12.16 -2.84
N LEU A 45 5.74 11.30 -3.27
CA LEU A 45 7.00 11.72 -3.89
C LEU A 45 6.74 12.46 -5.20
N GLN A 46 5.87 11.94 -6.06
CA GLN A 46 5.48 12.61 -7.31
C GLN A 46 4.99 14.03 -7.02
N ILE A 47 4.07 14.22 -6.06
CA ILE A 47 3.57 15.55 -5.67
C ILE A 47 4.67 16.45 -5.10
N LYS A 48 5.59 15.90 -4.31
CA LYS A 48 6.68 16.67 -3.69
C LYS A 48 7.77 17.07 -4.68
N VAL A 49 7.97 16.29 -5.74
CA VAL A 49 9.00 16.51 -6.77
C VAL A 49 8.47 17.43 -7.88
N ILE A 50 7.17 17.40 -8.17
CA ILE A 50 6.53 18.30 -9.13
C ILE A 50 6.67 19.76 -8.67
N PRO A 51 7.29 20.65 -9.48
CA PRO A 51 7.10 22.09 -9.35
C PRO A 51 5.63 22.39 -9.68
N LYS A 52 4.95 23.22 -8.88
CA LYS A 52 3.49 23.48 -8.96
C LYS A 52 2.94 23.95 -10.34
N GLU A 53 3.76 24.06 -11.38
CA GLU A 53 3.43 24.64 -12.69
C GLU A 53 3.99 23.86 -13.91
N VAL A 54 4.20 22.54 -13.84
CA VAL A 54 4.62 21.77 -15.03
C VAL A 54 3.43 21.13 -15.74
N GLU A 55 3.07 21.66 -16.92
CA GLU A 55 2.24 20.98 -17.91
C GLU A 55 2.90 19.65 -18.29
N VAL A 56 2.10 18.58 -18.31
CA VAL A 56 2.53 17.23 -18.70
C VAL A 56 2.91 17.26 -20.18
N VAL A 57 4.20 17.32 -20.48
CA VAL A 57 4.70 17.19 -21.86
C VAL A 57 4.91 15.70 -22.15
N ASP A 58 4.25 15.22 -23.19
CA ASP A 58 4.34 13.86 -23.71
C ASP A 58 5.71 13.64 -24.39
N LEU A 59 6.48 12.67 -23.90
CA LEU A 59 7.82 12.33 -24.40
C LEU A 59 7.95 10.82 -24.60
N THR A 60 7.19 10.26 -25.53
CA THR A 60 7.39 8.89 -26.07
C THR A 60 8.73 8.70 -26.81
N ASN A 61 9.72 9.55 -26.58
CA ASN A 61 11.01 9.47 -27.24
C ASN A 61 12.00 8.80 -26.29
N ASP A 62 12.41 7.58 -26.67
CA ASP A 62 13.44 6.76 -26.05
C ASP A 62 14.84 7.40 -26.20
N ASP A 63 15.09 8.54 -25.56
CA ASP A 63 16.44 9.06 -25.41
C ASP A 63 16.92 8.83 -23.97
N ASP A 64 18.03 8.10 -23.86
CA ASP A 64 18.67 7.62 -22.65
C ASP A 64 18.89 8.76 -21.63
N ALA A 65 18.07 8.77 -20.59
CA ALA A 65 17.90 9.89 -19.63
C ALA A 65 19.14 10.26 -18.77
N PHE A 66 20.31 9.67 -19.05
CA PHE A 66 21.53 9.86 -18.26
C PHE A 66 22.83 9.87 -19.07
N ASP A 67 22.79 9.86 -20.40
CA ASP A 67 24.01 9.90 -21.22
C ASP A 67 24.26 11.33 -21.73
N ASP A 68 24.97 12.12 -20.92
CA ASP A 68 25.91 13.14 -21.36
C ASP A 68 26.52 13.84 -20.13
N ASP A 69 27.81 14.17 -20.19
CA ASP A 69 28.55 14.85 -19.12
C ASP A 69 27.91 16.22 -18.76
N ILE A 70 27.31 16.36 -17.58
CA ILE A 70 26.52 17.55 -17.20
C ILE A 70 27.26 18.47 -16.22
N GLU A 71 27.72 19.64 -16.68
CA GLU A 71 28.13 20.77 -15.83
C GLU A 71 26.90 21.62 -15.40
N PHE A 72 26.75 21.97 -14.12
CA PHE A 72 25.48 22.47 -13.56
C PHE A 72 25.39 24.00 -13.38
N GLU A 73 24.38 24.63 -13.98
CA GLU A 73 23.97 26.04 -13.75
C GLU A 73 22.50 26.14 -13.25
N ASP A 74 22.09 27.33 -12.76
CA ASP A 74 20.83 27.66 -12.06
C ASP A 74 19.50 27.36 -12.82
N GLY A 75 19.54 26.69 -13.98
CA GLY A 75 18.39 26.13 -14.72
C GLY A 75 18.17 24.61 -14.56
N LYS A 76 19.09 23.87 -13.91
CA LYS A 76 19.07 22.39 -13.87
C LYS A 76 18.32 21.78 -12.69
N GLU A 77 17.94 22.55 -11.66
CA GLU A 77 17.12 22.03 -10.55
C GLU A 77 15.75 21.52 -11.05
N GLU A 78 15.13 22.29 -11.92
CA GLU A 78 13.83 21.95 -12.51
C GLU A 78 13.95 20.78 -13.48
N GLU A 79 15.09 20.66 -14.17
CA GLU A 79 15.41 19.51 -15.04
C GLU A 79 15.57 18.23 -14.24
N VAL A 80 16.35 18.25 -13.15
CA VAL A 80 16.52 17.09 -12.25
C VAL A 80 15.18 16.68 -11.65
N LYS A 81 14.36 17.63 -11.20
CA LYS A 81 13.01 17.33 -10.69
C LYS A 81 12.12 16.69 -11.76
N ARG A 82 12.11 17.22 -12.99
CA ARG A 82 11.34 16.64 -14.11
C ARG A 82 11.79 15.21 -14.40
N ASN A 83 13.10 14.98 -14.49
CA ASN A 83 13.63 13.64 -14.77
C ASN A 83 13.26 12.66 -13.66
N LEU A 84 13.40 13.05 -12.38
CA LEU A 84 12.98 12.24 -11.25
C LEU A 84 11.47 11.94 -11.26
N TYR A 85 10.64 12.93 -11.63
CA TYR A 85 9.21 12.72 -11.79
C TYR A 85 8.91 11.72 -12.91
N HIS A 86 9.53 11.85 -14.08
CA HIS A 86 9.34 10.92 -15.20
C HIS A 86 9.77 9.50 -14.83
N LEU A 87 10.91 9.33 -14.15
CA LEU A 87 11.35 8.01 -13.68
C LEU A 87 10.36 7.41 -12.67
N LEU A 88 9.89 8.20 -11.71
CA LEU A 88 8.85 7.76 -10.78
C LEU A 88 7.55 7.39 -11.50
N HIS A 89 7.17 8.14 -12.53
CA HIS A 89 5.99 7.84 -13.32
C HIS A 89 6.18 6.55 -14.11
N HIS A 90 7.27 6.42 -14.87
CA HIS A 90 7.57 5.28 -15.71
C HIS A 90 7.65 3.97 -14.93
N TYR A 91 8.43 3.93 -13.83
CA TYR A 91 8.63 2.69 -13.07
C TYR A 91 7.46 2.31 -12.17
N TRP A 92 6.57 3.25 -11.83
CA TRP A 92 5.42 3.00 -10.94
C TRP A 92 4.05 3.36 -11.56
N GLU A 93 3.97 3.48 -12.88
CA GLU A 93 2.72 3.83 -13.59
C GLU A 93 1.61 2.81 -13.30
N ASN A 94 1.99 1.53 -13.27
CA ASN A 94 1.07 0.43 -13.08
C ASN A 94 1.35 -0.30 -11.76
N PRO A 95 0.58 0.00 -10.71
CA PRO A 95 0.73 -0.71 -9.46
C PRO A 95 0.34 -2.18 -9.59
N ALA A 96 1.16 -3.07 -9.03
CA ALA A 96 0.81 -4.48 -8.88
C ALA A 96 -0.53 -4.62 -8.14
N LYS A 97 -1.39 -5.54 -8.61
CA LYS A 97 -2.74 -5.77 -8.06
C LYS A 97 -2.67 -6.06 -6.56
N GLU A 98 -1.71 -6.88 -6.16
CA GLU A 98 -1.45 -7.31 -4.79
C GLU A 98 -1.14 -6.11 -3.90
N GLY A 99 -0.37 -5.15 -4.41
CA GLY A 99 -0.02 -3.92 -3.72
C GLY A 99 -1.21 -2.97 -3.52
N MET A 100 -2.18 -3.00 -4.44
CA MET A 100 -3.41 -2.22 -4.31
C MET A 100 -4.41 -2.88 -3.35
N ILE A 101 -4.52 -4.21 -3.35
CA ILE A 101 -5.30 -4.97 -2.36
C ILE A 101 -4.71 -4.74 -0.95
N LEU A 102 -3.39 -4.80 -0.82
CA LEU A 102 -2.64 -4.45 0.38
C LEU A 102 -3.00 -3.08 0.95
N ALA A 103 -3.03 -2.05 0.10
CA ALA A 103 -3.37 -0.70 0.49
C ALA A 103 -4.84 -0.57 0.93
N LEU A 104 -5.75 -1.34 0.30
CA LEU A 104 -7.16 -1.36 0.68
C LEU A 104 -7.38 -2.08 2.03
N LEU A 105 -6.65 -3.16 2.29
CA LEU A 105 -6.68 -3.94 3.53
C LEU A 105 -5.96 -3.24 4.70
N ASP A 106 -5.20 -2.17 4.46
CA ASP A 106 -4.61 -1.39 5.54
C ASP A 106 -5.58 -0.27 5.98
N PRO A 107 -6.11 -0.33 7.22
CA PRO A 107 -7.08 0.65 7.70
C PRO A 107 -6.57 2.10 7.72
N ARG A 108 -5.25 2.30 7.65
CA ARG A 108 -4.59 3.62 7.67
C ARG A 108 -4.54 4.27 6.30
N VAL A 109 -4.62 3.51 5.21
CA VAL A 109 -4.45 4.02 3.83
C VAL A 109 -5.55 3.58 2.85
N LYS A 110 -6.56 2.83 3.33
CA LYS A 110 -7.70 2.34 2.56
C LYS A 110 -8.52 3.37 1.78
N SER A 111 -8.39 4.66 2.08
CA SER A 111 -9.11 5.70 1.33
C SER A 111 -8.66 5.78 -0.12
N LEU A 112 -7.39 5.43 -0.41
CA LEU A 112 -6.77 5.48 -1.73
C LEU A 112 -6.99 6.85 -2.41
N ASN A 113 -6.92 7.96 -1.66
CA ASN A 113 -7.18 9.31 -2.16
C ASN A 113 -6.26 9.77 -3.32
N PHE A 114 -5.17 9.05 -3.58
CA PHE A 114 -4.24 9.29 -4.68
C PHE A 114 -4.64 8.54 -5.98
N VAL A 115 -5.66 7.69 -5.93
CA VAL A 115 -6.13 6.87 -7.05
C VAL A 115 -7.47 7.44 -7.55
N SER A 116 -7.69 7.42 -8.87
CA SER A 116 -8.97 7.83 -9.44
C SER A 116 -10.10 6.90 -9.00
N SER A 117 -11.33 7.43 -8.90
CA SER A 117 -12.50 6.64 -8.47
C SER A 117 -12.74 5.39 -9.33
N LEU A 118 -12.48 5.47 -10.64
CA LEU A 118 -12.59 4.32 -11.54
C LEU A 118 -11.59 3.21 -11.22
N LYS A 119 -10.31 3.56 -11.00
CA LYS A 119 -9.28 2.59 -10.61
C LYS A 119 -9.58 2.01 -9.22
N LYS A 120 -10.08 2.83 -8.31
CA LYS A 120 -10.49 2.39 -6.96
C LYS A 120 -11.61 1.34 -7.01
N GLU A 121 -12.63 1.54 -7.85
CA GLU A 121 -13.70 0.56 -8.03
C GLU A 121 -13.16 -0.77 -8.57
N GLY A 122 -12.25 -0.71 -9.55
CA GLY A 122 -11.57 -1.91 -10.05
C GLY A 122 -10.80 -2.68 -8.97
N ILE A 123 -10.12 -1.98 -8.05
CA ILE A 123 -9.41 -2.59 -6.92
C ILE A 123 -10.39 -3.22 -5.93
N ILE A 124 -11.52 -2.56 -5.65
CA ILE A 124 -12.57 -3.11 -4.79
C ILE A 124 -13.15 -4.39 -5.40
N SER A 125 -13.36 -4.42 -6.71
CA SER A 125 -13.78 -5.64 -7.42
C SER A 125 -12.78 -6.77 -7.24
N LEU A 126 -11.48 -6.50 -7.40
CA LEU A 126 -10.43 -7.51 -7.19
C LEU A 126 -10.42 -8.06 -5.75
N LEU A 127 -10.59 -7.20 -4.75
CA LEU A 127 -10.68 -7.64 -3.36
C LEU A 127 -11.95 -8.48 -3.13
N ARG A 128 -13.07 -8.14 -3.77
CA ARG A 128 -14.32 -8.90 -3.70
C ARG A 128 -14.15 -10.29 -4.30
N ASP A 129 -13.46 -10.40 -5.43
CA ASP A 129 -13.16 -11.69 -6.07
C ASP A 129 -12.29 -12.57 -5.17
N GLU A 130 -11.22 -12.00 -4.59
CA GLU A 130 -10.33 -12.72 -3.66
C GLU A 130 -11.07 -13.16 -2.38
N TYR A 131 -11.94 -12.30 -1.86
CA TYR A 131 -12.80 -12.61 -0.71
C TYR A 131 -13.75 -13.76 -1.01
N GLN A 132 -14.42 -13.73 -2.17
CA GLN A 132 -15.36 -14.77 -2.59
C GLN A 132 -14.64 -16.11 -2.78
N PHE A 133 -13.45 -16.10 -3.36
CA PHE A 133 -12.62 -17.30 -3.52
C PHE A 133 -12.27 -17.95 -2.17
N VAL A 134 -11.83 -17.16 -1.19
CA VAL A 134 -11.52 -17.70 0.15
C VAL A 134 -12.78 -18.25 0.82
N LYS A 135 -13.89 -17.53 0.71
CA LYS A 135 -15.16 -17.95 1.29
C LYS A 135 -15.63 -19.31 0.76
N GLU A 136 -15.61 -19.49 -0.56
CA GLU A 136 -15.96 -20.76 -1.20
C GLU A 136 -15.03 -21.89 -0.77
N SER A 137 -13.73 -21.59 -0.56
CA SER A 137 -12.76 -22.57 -0.09
C SER A 137 -13.00 -23.02 1.36
N GLU A 138 -13.45 -22.14 2.25
CA GLU A 138 -13.79 -22.50 3.64
C GLU A 138 -15.13 -23.25 3.73
N GLU A 139 -16.12 -22.88 2.91
CA GLU A 139 -17.38 -23.62 2.78
C GLU A 139 -17.15 -25.05 2.23
N PHE A 140 -16.17 -25.23 1.34
CA PHE A 140 -15.78 -26.56 0.86
C PHE A 140 -15.03 -27.39 1.92
N ALA A 141 -14.18 -26.75 2.73
CA ALA A 141 -13.41 -27.42 3.80
C ALA A 141 -14.29 -27.85 4.99
N THR A 142 -15.34 -27.09 5.32
CA THR A 142 -16.28 -27.41 6.41
C THR A 142 -17.26 -28.55 6.05
N GLY A 143 -17.28 -29.01 4.80
CA GLY A 143 -18.01 -30.20 4.36
C GLY A 143 -17.36 -31.54 4.72
N THR A 144 -16.13 -31.57 5.27
CA THR A 144 -15.49 -32.82 5.71
C THR A 144 -14.52 -32.55 6.87
N THR A 145 -14.88 -33.04 8.05
CA THR A 145 -14.07 -33.17 9.29
C THR A 145 -13.51 -31.87 9.88
N LEU A 146 -14.27 -31.29 10.82
CA LEU A 146 -13.72 -30.42 11.85
C LEU A 146 -12.84 -31.26 12.79
N ASN A 147 -11.51 -31.13 12.69
CA ASN A 147 -10.61 -31.59 13.73
C ASN A 147 -10.68 -30.63 14.91
N SER A 148 -10.91 -31.19 16.09
CA SER A 148 -11.40 -30.55 17.31
C SER A 148 -10.40 -29.75 18.13
N ASP A 149 -9.19 -29.48 17.63
CA ASP A 149 -8.07 -29.27 18.55
C ASP A 149 -7.54 -27.83 18.67
N ASP A 150 -8.26 -26.79 18.21
CA ASP A 150 -7.79 -25.40 18.36
C ASP A 150 -8.89 -24.33 18.66
N LEU A 151 -10.01 -24.72 19.29
CA LEU A 151 -11.13 -23.82 19.60
C LEU A 151 -11.47 -23.79 21.10
N ASP A 152 -10.47 -23.48 21.92
CA ASP A 152 -10.56 -23.52 23.39
C ASP A 152 -11.06 -22.20 24.04
N LEU A 153 -11.88 -21.40 23.34
CA LEU A 153 -12.40 -20.12 23.87
C LEU A 153 -13.89 -19.85 23.56
N LEU A 154 -14.74 -20.88 23.54
CA LEU A 154 -16.20 -20.71 23.57
C LEU A 154 -16.85 -21.69 24.56
N GLU A 155 -16.95 -21.28 25.82
CA GLU A 155 -17.69 -21.99 26.88
C GLU A 155 -19.22 -22.07 26.66
N SER A 156 -19.73 -21.95 25.43
CA SER A 156 -21.11 -22.36 25.15
C SER A 156 -21.24 -22.98 23.78
N ASN A 157 -21.22 -24.32 23.75
CA ASN A 157 -21.71 -25.16 22.66
C ASN A 157 -23.25 -25.08 22.52
N ASN A 158 -23.82 -23.88 22.60
CA ASN A 158 -25.22 -23.66 22.27
C ASN A 158 -25.34 -23.52 20.75
N SER A 159 -25.51 -24.67 20.07
CA SER A 159 -25.84 -24.75 18.63
C SER A 159 -27.00 -23.81 18.25
N LEU A 160 -27.94 -23.57 19.18
CA LEU A 160 -29.02 -22.60 19.01
C LEU A 160 -28.56 -21.14 18.95
N LEU A 161 -27.51 -20.75 19.68
CA LEU A 161 -26.93 -19.40 19.56
C LEU A 161 -26.08 -19.27 18.30
N ILE A 162 -25.38 -20.34 17.91
CA ILE A 162 -24.63 -20.36 16.65
C ILE A 162 -25.61 -20.21 15.48
N ASP A 163 -26.69 -21.00 15.43
CA ASP A 163 -27.70 -20.91 14.36
C ASP A 163 -28.48 -19.58 14.40
N MET A 164 -28.78 -19.05 15.59
CA MET A 164 -29.54 -17.79 15.75
C MET A 164 -28.73 -16.55 15.35
N PHE A 165 -27.39 -16.60 15.43
CA PHE A 165 -26.51 -15.48 15.06
C PHE A 165 -25.74 -15.70 13.75
N ALA A 166 -25.68 -16.94 13.23
CA ALA A 166 -25.10 -17.25 11.91
C ALA A 166 -25.89 -16.61 10.77
N GLU A 167 -27.21 -16.45 10.90
CA GLU A 167 -28.05 -15.77 9.90
C GLU A 167 -27.80 -14.24 9.83
N SER A 168 -27.01 -13.65 10.73
CA SER A 168 -26.81 -12.19 10.78
C SER A 168 -25.59 -11.67 10.01
N GLN A 169 -24.68 -12.53 9.56
CA GLN A 169 -23.54 -12.12 8.72
C GLN A 169 -23.80 -12.48 7.26
N SER A 170 -24.58 -11.62 6.60
CA SER A 170 -24.62 -11.62 5.13
C SER A 170 -23.19 -11.42 4.59
N VAL A 171 -22.86 -12.22 3.58
CA VAL A 171 -21.58 -12.30 2.88
C VAL A 171 -21.07 -10.95 2.35
N GLU A 172 -21.98 -10.03 2.03
CA GLU A 172 -21.68 -8.69 1.55
C GLU A 172 -21.53 -7.66 2.67
N ASN A 173 -22.01 -7.96 3.89
CA ASN A 173 -21.96 -7.02 5.01
C ASN A 173 -20.52 -6.79 5.46
N GLU A 174 -19.68 -7.83 5.53
CA GLU A 174 -18.31 -7.71 6.05
C GLU A 174 -17.46 -6.70 5.26
N LEU A 175 -17.38 -6.89 3.94
CA LEU A 175 -16.60 -6.03 3.04
C LEU A 175 -17.16 -4.61 2.99
N ASN A 176 -18.48 -4.47 2.81
CA ASN A 176 -19.11 -3.15 2.75
C ASN A 176 -18.98 -2.41 4.08
N ASP A 177 -19.12 -3.10 5.21
CA ASP A 177 -18.90 -2.55 6.55
C ASP A 177 -17.47 -2.04 6.69
N TYR A 178 -16.47 -2.84 6.32
CA TYR A 178 -15.07 -2.44 6.40
C TYR A 178 -14.77 -1.21 5.52
N LEU A 179 -15.27 -1.19 4.29
CA LEU A 179 -15.09 -0.07 3.36
C LEU A 179 -15.78 1.21 3.85
N SER A 180 -16.90 1.08 4.58
CA SER A 180 -17.62 2.22 5.16
C SER A 180 -16.94 2.85 6.38
N LEU A 181 -16.07 2.12 7.09
CA LEU A 181 -15.39 2.62 8.28
C LEU A 181 -14.51 3.84 7.93
N GLN A 182 -14.33 4.75 8.89
CA GLN A 182 -13.38 5.85 8.73
C GLN A 182 -11.94 5.33 8.66
N GLN A 183 -11.09 5.99 7.87
CA GLN A 183 -9.64 5.72 7.86
C GLN A 183 -9.04 6.01 9.23
N LEU A 184 -8.16 5.11 9.69
CA LEU A 184 -7.52 5.23 11.00
C LEU A 184 -6.33 6.20 10.98
N SER A 185 -5.90 6.58 12.19
CA SER A 185 -4.69 7.38 12.39
C SER A 185 -3.45 6.66 11.82
N PRO A 186 -2.50 7.37 11.19
CA PRO A 186 -1.23 6.79 10.73
C PRO A 186 -0.39 6.13 11.84
N LYS A 187 -0.61 6.53 13.10
CA LYS A 187 0.11 5.99 14.27
C LYS A 187 -0.45 4.66 14.79
N THR A 188 -1.62 4.25 14.30
CA THR A 188 -2.23 2.97 14.70
C THR A 188 -1.45 1.81 14.10
N ASP A 189 -1.37 0.70 14.84
CA ASP A 189 -0.79 -0.54 14.35
C ASP A 189 -1.88 -1.36 13.63
N PRO A 190 -1.76 -1.60 12.30
CA PRO A 190 -2.77 -2.32 11.54
C PRO A 190 -2.92 -3.77 11.99
N TYR A 191 -1.85 -4.43 12.46
CA TYR A 191 -1.92 -5.82 12.92
C TYR A 191 -2.71 -5.93 14.22
N LYS A 192 -2.50 -5.00 15.16
CA LYS A 192 -3.29 -4.95 16.40
C LYS A 192 -4.75 -4.63 16.13
N TRP A 193 -5.01 -3.76 15.16
CA TRP A 193 -6.38 -3.43 14.78
C TRP A 193 -7.10 -4.65 14.18
N TRP A 194 -6.47 -5.36 13.24
CA TRP A 194 -7.03 -6.58 12.66
C TRP A 194 -7.21 -7.69 13.69
N ALA A 195 -6.28 -7.86 14.63
CA ALA A 195 -6.41 -8.82 15.73
C ALA A 195 -7.62 -8.50 16.62
N GLY A 196 -7.86 -7.22 16.94
CA GLY A 196 -9.01 -6.79 17.74
C GLY A 196 -10.36 -6.87 17.01
N ASN A 197 -10.37 -6.87 15.67
CA ASN A 197 -11.58 -6.90 14.87
C ASN A 197 -11.78 -8.24 14.11
N GLN A 198 -10.98 -9.26 14.41
CA GLN A 198 -11.02 -10.57 13.74
C GLN A 198 -12.42 -11.22 13.81
N ASN A 199 -13.09 -11.16 14.96
CA ASN A 199 -14.44 -11.73 15.13
C ASN A 199 -15.52 -11.03 14.29
N ARG A 200 -15.28 -9.76 13.93
CA ARG A 200 -16.20 -8.97 13.10
C ARG A 200 -15.89 -9.13 11.62
N PHE A 201 -14.62 -9.30 11.28
CA PHE A 201 -14.14 -9.39 9.91
C PHE A 201 -13.28 -10.65 9.74
N LEU A 202 -13.92 -11.82 9.70
CA LEU A 202 -13.23 -13.10 9.75
C LEU A 202 -12.35 -13.31 8.51
N ILE A 203 -12.96 -13.23 7.33
CA ILE A 203 -12.26 -13.49 6.06
C ILE A 203 -11.32 -12.33 5.73
N LEU A 204 -11.72 -11.08 5.95
CA LEU A 204 -10.83 -9.94 5.70
C LEU A 204 -9.65 -9.91 6.65
N SER A 205 -9.81 -10.33 7.91
CA SER A 205 -8.66 -10.42 8.83
C SER A 205 -7.66 -11.50 8.39
N TYR A 206 -8.14 -12.61 7.83
CA TYR A 206 -7.29 -13.63 7.22
C TYR A 206 -6.53 -13.09 6.01
N LEU A 207 -7.23 -12.44 5.07
CA LEU A 207 -6.61 -11.78 3.92
C LEU A 207 -5.63 -10.70 4.36
N ALA A 208 -5.99 -9.86 5.32
CA ALA A 208 -5.13 -8.83 5.86
C ALA A 208 -3.85 -9.41 6.47
N LYS A 209 -3.93 -10.54 7.20
CA LYS A 209 -2.74 -11.24 7.69
C LYS A 209 -1.85 -11.74 6.55
N LYS A 210 -2.43 -12.36 5.51
CA LYS A 210 -1.72 -12.89 4.33
C LYS A 210 -1.01 -11.78 3.54
N TYR A 211 -1.71 -10.67 3.29
CA TYR A 211 -1.18 -9.58 2.48
C TYR A 211 -0.27 -8.66 3.29
N LEU A 212 -0.69 -8.17 4.46
CA LEU A 212 0.08 -7.17 5.23
C LEU A 212 1.40 -7.71 5.77
N SER A 213 1.63 -9.02 5.81
CA SER A 213 2.95 -9.59 6.12
C SER A 213 4.01 -9.35 5.04
N ILE A 214 3.61 -8.92 3.84
CA ILE A 214 4.53 -8.61 2.75
C ILE A 214 5.28 -7.31 3.09
N SER A 215 6.60 -7.38 3.05
CA SER A 215 7.47 -6.21 3.20
C SER A 215 7.62 -5.47 1.88
N ALA A 216 7.69 -4.14 1.91
CA ALA A 216 7.87 -3.32 0.70
C ALA A 216 9.25 -3.50 0.05
N THR A 217 10.26 -3.87 0.85
CA THR A 217 11.65 -3.91 0.44
C THR A 217 12.31 -5.21 0.89
N SER A 218 13.22 -5.73 0.07
CA SER A 218 14.08 -6.86 0.45
C SER A 218 15.20 -6.45 1.41
N THR A 219 15.47 -5.15 1.57
CA THR A 219 16.55 -4.62 2.41
C THR A 219 16.31 -4.81 3.92
N SER A 220 15.12 -5.24 4.33
CA SER A 220 14.84 -5.59 5.73
C SER A 220 15.70 -6.76 6.22
N SER A 221 16.20 -7.63 5.33
CA SER A 221 17.13 -8.71 5.71
C SER A 221 18.60 -8.29 5.80
N GLU A 222 18.93 -7.06 5.43
CA GLU A 222 20.32 -6.54 5.40
C GLU A 222 20.72 -5.79 6.69
N ARG A 223 19.82 -5.67 7.66
CA ARG A 223 20.01 -4.94 8.93
C ARG A 223 20.14 -5.88 10.12
#